data_AF-A0A933FL40-F1
#
_entry.id   AF-A0A933FL40-F1
#
_cell.length_a   1.000
_cell.length_b   1.000
_cell.length_c   1.000
_cell.angle_alpha   90.00
_cell.angle_beta   90.00
_cell.angle_gamma   90.00
#
_symmetry.space_group_name_H-M   'P 1'
#
loop_
_entity.id
_entity.type
_entity.pdbx_description
1 polymer ?
#
loop_
_entity_poly.entity_id
_entity_poly.type
_entity_poly.pdbx_seq_one_letter_code
_entity_poly.pdbx_strand_id
1 'polypeptide(L)' 'MGLPGHRRTSSHKRRRAAHFALKKAVLSPCPQCKEPMMPHNACPSCGTYAGRQVLALKNPAAKSAHKHDHDHDHGAAK' A
#
# COMPACT_ATOMS: atom_id res chain seq x y z
N MET A 1 -1.97 28.44 17.08
CA MET A 1 -1.09 27.43 16.45
C MET A 1 0.36 27.84 16.67
N GLY A 2 1.19 26.97 17.24
CA GLY A 2 2.57 27.28 17.57
C GLY A 2 3.52 27.06 16.40
N LEU A 3 4.23 28.11 15.98
CA LEU A 3 5.27 28.02 14.96
C LEU A 3 6.60 27.55 15.59
N PRO A 4 7.42 26.79 14.86
CA PRO A 4 8.76 26.44 15.33
C PRO A 4 9.61 27.70 15.50
N GLY A 5 10.16 27.92 16.70
CA GLY A 5 11.04 29.07 16.96
C GLY A 5 12.39 29.01 16.23
N HIS A 6 12.81 27.84 15.73
CA HIS A 6 14.02 27.69 14.92
C HIS A 6 13.96 26.44 14.03
N ARG A 7 14.83 26.41 13.02
CA ARG A 7 14.99 25.25 12.13
C ARG A 7 15.63 24.08 12.88
N ARG A 8 15.02 22.89 12.80
CA ARG A 8 15.61 21.65 13.33
C ARG A 8 16.92 21.34 12.60
N THR A 9 17.95 20.93 13.35
CA THR A 9 19.22 20.47 12.77
C THR A 9 19.05 19.16 11.99
N SER A 10 19.94 18.92 11.03
CA SER A 10 19.92 17.68 10.22
C SER A 10 20.03 16.41 11.08
N SER A 11 20.88 16.44 12.11
CA SER A 11 21.01 15.34 13.08
C SER A 11 19.70 15.06 13.82
N HIS A 12 19.02 16.11 14.29
CA HIS A 12 17.74 15.96 14.99
C HIS A 12 16.64 15.40 14.07
N LYS A 13 16.62 15.82 12.79
CA LYS A 13 15.70 15.25 11.79
C LYS A 13 15.95 13.76 11.59
N ARG A 14 17.22 13.35 11.40
CA ARG A 14 17.60 11.95 11.19
C ARG A 14 17.31 11.06 12.39
N ARG A 15 17.62 11.52 13.61
CA ARG A 15 17.30 10.79 14.85
C ARG A 15 15.81 10.54 14.99
N ARG A 16 14.97 11.53 14.67
CA ARG A 16 13.51 11.32 14.64
C ARG A 16 13.11 10.27 13.59
N ALA A 17 13.70 10.35 12.40
CA ALA A 17 13.38 9.42 11.30
C ALA A 17 13.84 7.98 11.55
N ALA A 18 14.81 7.75 12.44
CA ALA A 18 15.34 6.43 12.74
C ALA A 18 14.28 5.43 13.26
N HIS A 19 13.19 5.92 13.83
CA HIS A 19 12.09 5.08 14.33
C HIS A 19 11.02 4.76 13.27
N PHE A 20 11.09 5.35 12.07
CA PHE A 20 10.08 5.18 11.02
C PHE A 20 10.41 4.03 10.04
N ALA A 21 11.10 2.99 10.51
CA ALA A 21 11.41 1.83 9.69
C ALA A 21 10.14 1.00 9.42
N LEU A 22 9.90 0.66 8.15
CA LEU A 22 8.82 -0.22 7.75
C LEU A 22 9.17 -1.68 8.07
N LYS A 23 8.19 -2.44 8.55
CA LYS A 23 8.32 -3.89 8.76
C LYS A 23 7.92 -4.64 7.49
N LYS A 24 8.58 -5.78 7.24
CA LYS A 24 8.21 -6.66 6.12
C LYS A 24 6.86 -7.32 6.39
N ALA A 25 6.07 -7.49 5.33
CA ALA A 25 4.86 -8.29 5.38
C ALA A 25 5.20 -9.77 5.57
N VAL A 26 4.41 -10.47 6.39
CA VAL A 26 4.53 -11.93 6.56
C VAL A 26 3.65 -12.58 5.50
N LEU A 27 4.28 -13.33 4.60
CA LEU A 27 3.60 -14.08 3.56
C LEU A 27 3.82 -15.58 3.78
N SER A 28 2.76 -16.37 3.72
CA SER A 28 2.79 -17.83 3.80
C SER A 28 2.34 -18.43 2.47
N PRO A 29 2.81 -19.64 2.11
CA PRO A 29 2.35 -20.31 0.90
C PRO A 29 0.89 -20.77 1.04
N CYS A 30 0.09 -20.56 0.02
CA CYS A 30 -1.28 -21.07 -0.04
C CYS A 30 -1.30 -22.60 -0.19
N PRO A 31 -2.12 -23.34 0.59
CA PRO A 31 -2.18 -24.81 0.50
C PRO A 31 -2.78 -25.35 -0.81
N GLN A 32 -3.42 -24.52 -1.63
CA GLN A 32 -4.07 -24.94 -2.88
C GLN A 32 -3.24 -24.59 -4.12
N CYS A 33 -2.82 -23.32 -4.27
CA CYS A 33 -2.07 -22.86 -5.44
C CYS A 33 -0.58 -22.58 -5.18
N LYS A 34 -0.10 -22.70 -3.93
CA LYS A 34 1.30 -22.45 -3.51
C LYS A 34 1.78 -21.00 -3.70
N GLU A 35 0.91 -20.08 -4.08
CA GLU A 35 1.24 -18.66 -4.17
C GLU A 35 1.35 -18.01 -2.78
N PRO A 36 2.14 -16.93 -2.65
CA PRO A 36 2.28 -16.22 -1.40
C PRO A 36 0.96 -15.51 -1.04
N MET A 37 0.47 -15.78 0.16
CA MET A 37 -0.74 -15.18 0.72
C MET A 37 -0.46 -14.56 2.09
N MET A 38 -1.23 -13.53 2.44
CA MET A 38 -1.22 -12.98 3.80
C MET A 38 -2.02 -13.92 4.73
N PRO A 39 -1.55 -14.22 5.95
CA PRO A 39 -2.35 -14.95 6.93
C PRO A 39 -3.68 -14.24 7.20
N HIS A 40 -4.72 -15.04 7.48
CA HIS A 40 -6.11 -14.60 7.72
C HIS A 40 -6.84 -13.94 6.54
N ASN A 41 -6.24 -13.90 5.35
CA ASN A 41 -6.90 -13.42 4.14
C ASN A 41 -7.20 -14.58 3.18
N ALA A 42 -8.22 -14.40 2.32
CA ALA A 42 -8.42 -15.27 1.19
C ALA A 42 -7.27 -15.13 0.18
N CYS A 43 -6.88 -16.22 -0.46
CA CYS A 43 -5.85 -16.17 -1.49
C CYS A 43 -6.32 -15.31 -2.67
N PRO A 44 -5.53 -14.30 -3.11
CA PRO A 44 -5.93 -13.41 -4.21
C PRO A 44 -6.01 -14.13 -5.55
N SER A 45 -5.26 -15.22 -5.72
CA SER A 45 -5.16 -15.93 -7.01
C SER A 45 -6.21 -17.03 -7.17
N CYS A 46 -6.48 -17.81 -6.12
CA CYS A 46 -7.47 -18.90 -6.18
C CYS A 46 -8.79 -18.62 -5.45
N GLY A 47 -8.89 -17.50 -4.72
CA GLY A 47 -10.11 -17.10 -4.02
C GLY A 47 -10.52 -18.01 -2.86
N THR A 48 -9.62 -18.91 -2.42
CA THR A 48 -9.90 -19.87 -1.35
C THR A 48 -9.42 -19.36 0.01
N TYR A 49 -10.21 -19.66 1.04
CA TYR A 49 -9.88 -19.47 2.46
C TYR A 49 -10.33 -20.70 3.24
N ALA A 50 -9.45 -21.27 4.06
CA ALA A 50 -9.75 -22.45 4.89
C ALA A 50 -10.39 -23.63 4.11
N GLY A 51 -9.91 -23.88 2.88
CA GLY A 51 -10.41 -24.97 2.03
C GLY A 51 -11.77 -24.72 1.37
N ARG A 52 -12.37 -23.55 1.57
CA ARG A 52 -13.62 -23.15 0.90
C ARG A 52 -13.34 -22.08 -0.14
N GLN A 53 -14.01 -22.16 -1.28
CA GLN A 53 -13.96 -21.12 -2.30
C GLN A 53 -14.87 -19.97 -1.85
N VAL A 54 -14.27 -18.87 -1.39
CA VAL A 54 -14.99 -17.71 -0.86
C VAL A 54 -15.20 -16.65 -1.94
N LEU A 55 -14.28 -16.58 -2.90
CA LEU A 55 -14.36 -15.66 -4.02
C LEU A 55 -14.47 -16.44 -5.34
N ALA A 56 -15.52 -16.17 -6.11
CA ALA A 56 -15.64 -16.62 -7.51
C ALA A 56 -14.77 -15.74 -8.42
N LEU A 57 -13.45 -15.77 -8.23
CA LEU A 57 -12.51 -15.01 -9.05
C LEU A 57 -12.25 -15.76 -10.36
N LYS A 58 -13.07 -15.45 -11.37
CA LYS A 58 -12.71 -15.70 -12.77
C LYS A 58 -11.91 -14.48 -13.25
N ASN A 59 -10.59 -14.61 -13.22
CA ASN A 59 -9.60 -13.83 -13.98
C ASN A 59 -9.47 -12.31 -13.67
N PRO A 60 -8.38 -11.84 -13.02
CA PRO A 60 -8.14 -10.41 -12.81
C PRO A 60 -7.33 -9.79 -13.98
N ALA A 61 -7.97 -9.59 -15.13
CA ALA A 61 -7.37 -8.84 -16.26
C ALA A 61 -7.97 -7.43 -16.47
N ALA A 62 -8.83 -6.94 -15.58
CA ALA A 62 -9.69 -5.78 -15.89
C ALA A 62 -9.71 -4.64 -14.85
N LYS A 63 -8.59 -4.31 -14.19
CA LYS A 63 -8.50 -3.07 -13.40
C LYS A 63 -7.24 -2.27 -13.74
N SER A 64 -7.12 -1.91 -15.01
CA SER A 64 -6.27 -0.80 -15.45
C SER A 64 -7.06 0.51 -15.43
N ALA A 65 -6.35 1.59 -15.07
CA ALA A 65 -6.69 3.00 -15.25
C ALA A 65 -7.82 3.59 -14.38
N HIS A 66 -7.49 3.96 -13.13
CA HIS A 66 -8.02 5.23 -12.63
C HIS A 66 -7.01 6.32 -13.04
N LYS A 67 -7.28 7.01 -14.14
CA LYS A 67 -6.61 8.29 -14.42
C LYS A 67 -7.16 9.29 -13.42
N HIS A 68 -6.29 9.92 -12.64
CA HIS A 68 -6.62 11.12 -11.89
C HIS A 68 -5.95 12.27 -12.63
N ASP A 69 -6.62 12.76 -13.68
CA ASP A 69 -6.22 13.97 -14.36
C ASP A 69 -6.55 15.13 -13.41
N HIS A 70 -5.50 15.79 -12.89
CA HIS A 70 -5.64 17.00 -12.10
C HIS A 70 -5.04 18.15 -12.90
N ASP A 71 -5.84 18.70 -13.81
CA ASP A 71 -5.54 19.96 -14.48
C ASP A 71 -5.53 21.08 -13.44
N HIS A 72 -4.33 21.46 -12.99
CA HIS A 72 -4.12 22.74 -12.31
C HIS A 72 -3.78 23.78 -13.37
N ASP A 73 -4.82 24.38 -13.95
CA ASP A 73 -4.70 25.57 -14.77
C ASP A 73 -4.28 26.75 -13.88
N HIS A 74 -2.98 27.01 -13.81
CA HIS A 74 -2.45 28.25 -13.25
C HIS A 74 -2.53 29.32 -14.32
N GLY A 75 -3.75 29.82 -14.55
CA GLY A 75 -4.01 31.00 -15.37
C GLY A 75 -3.13 32.17 -14.94
N ALA A 76 -2.11 32.45 -15.74
CA ALA A 76 -1.32 33.66 -15.69
C ALA A 76 -2.16 34.84 -16.21
N ALA A 77 -2.55 35.78 -15.35
CA ALA A 77 -3.01 37.11 -15.77
C ALA A 77 -3.08 38.10 -14.61
N LYS A 78 -1.93 38.71 -14.26
CA LYS A 78 -1.67 40.15 -14.08
C LYS A 78 -0.47 40.38 -13.16
#